data_AF-A0A537P1X4-F1
#
_entry.id   AF-A0A537P1X4-F1
#
_cell.length_a   1.000
_cell.length_b   1.000
_cell.length_c   1.000
_cell.angle_alpha   90.00
_cell.angle_beta   90.00
_cell.angle_gamma   90.00
#
_symmetry.space_group_name_H-M   'P 1'
#
loop_
_entity.id
_entity.type
_entity.pdbx_description
1 polymer ?
#
loop_
_entity_poly.entity_id
_entity_poly.type
_entity_poly.pdbx_seq_one_letter_code
_entity_poly.pdbx_strand_id
1 'polypeptide(L)' 'ETDANFVMTGKGGIVEVQGTAEGEPFSQDRFLELMALARAGIGELVTLQKKAVQ' A
#
# COMPACT_ATOMS: atom_id res chain seq x y z
N GLU A 1 5.60 17.20 4.58
CA GLU A 1 5.69 15.75 4.80
C GLU A 1 4.47 15.14 4.13
N THR A 2 4.64 14.04 3.40
CA THR A 2 3.58 13.49 2.54
C THR A 2 3.66 11.97 2.61
N ASP A 3 2.59 11.33 3.08
CA ASP A 3 2.55 9.90 3.37
C ASP A 3 1.23 9.27 2.89
N ALA A 4 1.26 7.96 2.70
CA ALA A 4 0.10 7.20 2.29
C ALA A 4 0.06 5.82 2.95
N ASN A 5 -1.12 5.44 3.42
CA ASN A 5 -1.44 4.12 3.95
C ASN A 5 -2.32 3.36 2.97
N PHE A 6 -2.02 2.07 2.80
CA PHE A 6 -2.71 1.18 1.85
C PHE A 6 -3.17 -0.08 2.57
N VAL A 7 -4.47 -0.37 2.50
CA VAL A 7 -5.04 -1.63 3.00
C VAL A 7 -5.58 -2.42 1.82
N MET A 8 -5.12 -3.66 1.69
CA MET A 8 -5.49 -4.52 0.57
C MET A 8 -5.80 -5.94 1.03
N THR A 9 -6.69 -6.60 0.29
CA THR A 9 -6.97 -8.03 0.47
C THR A 9 -5.81 -8.88 -0.05
N GLY A 10 -5.69 -10.11 0.44
CA GLY A 10 -4.69 -11.07 -0.06
C GLY A 10 -4.86 -11.50 -1.53
N LYS A 11 -5.93 -11.05 -2.21
CA LYS A 11 -6.14 -11.22 -3.66
C LYS A 11 -5.78 -9.97 -4.48
N GLY A 12 -5.27 -8.92 -3.83
CA GLY A 12 -4.86 -7.66 -4.46
C GLY A 12 -5.97 -6.62 -4.65
N GLY A 13 -7.17 -6.87 -4.13
CA GLY A 13 -8.25 -5.88 -4.08
C GLY A 13 -7.96 -4.78 -3.06
N ILE A 14 -8.15 -3.53 -3.44
CA ILE A 14 -7.98 -2.36 -2.56
C ILE A 14 -9.19 -2.27 -1.61
N VAL A 15 -8.91 -2.14 -0.31
CA VAL A 15 -9.93 -1.92 0.73
C VAL A 15 -9.95 -0.46 1.14
N GLU A 16 -8.78 0.12 1.36
CA GLU A 16 -8.64 1.51 1.79
C GLU A 16 -7.34 2.09 1.22
N VAL A 17 -7.41 3.36 0.82
CA VAL A 17 -6.23 4.16 0.54
C VAL A 17 -6.43 5.51 1.21
N GLN A 18 -5.50 5.89 2.06
CA GLN A 18 -5.47 7.20 2.70
C GLN A 18 -4.14 7.85 2.35
N GLY A 19 -4.19 9.01 1.69
CA GLY A 19 -3.01 9.84 1.46
C GLY A 19 -3.18 11.17 2.19
N THR A 20 -2.16 11.58 2.92
CA THR A 20 -2.09 12.89 3.58
C THR A 20 -0.93 13.66 2.98
N ALA A 21 -1.20 14.84 2.45
CA ALA A 21 -0.21 15.75 1.91
C ALA A 21 -0.20 17.02 2.77
N GLU A 22 0.57 17.02 3.85
CA GLU A 22 0.66 18.16 4.78
C GLU A 22 1.59 19.27 4.24
N GLY A 23 2.45 18.93 3.28
CA GLY A 23 3.30 19.89 2.55
C GLY A 23 2.88 20.02 1.09
N GLU A 24 3.65 19.41 0.19
CA GLU A 24 3.36 19.42 -1.24
C GLU A 24 2.32 18.34 -1.60
N PRO A 25 1.33 18.66 -2.46
CA PRO A 25 0.40 17.69 -2.99
C PRO A 25 1.10 16.54 -3.72
N PHE A 26 0.46 15.37 -3.76
CA PHE A 26 0.93 14.28 -4.60
C PHE A 26 0.83 14.64 -6.08
N SER A 27 1.87 14.35 -6.85
CA SER A 27 1.69 14.10 -8.26
C SER A 27 1.04 12.72 -8.45
N GLN A 28 0.28 12.56 -9.53
CA GLN A 28 -0.34 11.27 -9.85
C GLN A 28 0.71 10.16 -9.98
N ASP A 29 1.83 10.43 -10.67
CA ASP A 29 2.92 9.47 -10.85
C ASP A 29 3.51 9.04 -9.51
N ARG A 30 3.73 10.00 -8.60
CA ARG A 30 4.28 9.70 -7.27
C ARG A 30 3.33 8.84 -6.44
N PHE A 31 2.03 9.11 -6.50
CA PHE A 31 1.04 8.28 -5.81
C PHE A 31 1.01 6.85 -6.37
N LEU A 32 1.10 6.69 -7.70
CA LEU A 32 1.14 5.38 -8.34
C LEU A 32 2.41 4.60 -7.99
N GLU A 33 3.56 5.26 -7.86
CA GLU A 33 4.79 4.63 -7.36
C GLU A 33 4.61 4.06 -5.95
N LEU A 34 4.03 4.84 -5.03
CA LEU A 34 3.75 4.38 -3.67
C LEU A 34 2.77 3.20 -3.66
N MET A 35 1.73 3.24 -4.49
CA MET A 35 0.79 2.12 -4.61
C MET A 35 1.46 0.86 -5.17
N ALA A 36 2.41 0.99 -6.11
CA ALA A 36 3.17 -0.14 -6.62
C ALA A 36 4.04 -0.79 -5.54
N LEU A 37 4.73 0.03 -4.73
CA LEU A 37 5.51 -0.42 -3.59
C LEU A 37 4.62 -1.13 -2.55
N ALA A 38 3.46 -0.56 -2.23
CA ALA A 38 2.51 -1.15 -1.29
C ALA A 38 2.00 -2.51 -1.78
N ARG A 39 1.66 -2.65 -3.06
CA ARG A 39 1.23 -3.94 -3.64
C ARG A 39 2.29 -5.04 -3.50
N ALA A 40 3.55 -4.70 -3.76
CA ALA A 40 4.66 -5.64 -3.61
C ALA A 40 4.85 -6.07 -2.15
N GLY A 41 4.97 -5.10 -1.24
CA GLY A 41 5.17 -5.37 0.19
C GLY A 41 4.00 -6.14 0.82
N ILE A 42 2.76 -5.80 0.48
CA ILE A 42 1.59 -6.54 0.96
C ILE A 42 1.59 -7.98 0.44
N GLY A 43 2.03 -8.23 -0.79
CA GLY A 43 2.19 -9.59 -1.32
C GLY A 43 3.16 -10.45 -0.50
N GLU A 44 4.27 -9.86 -0.08
CA GLU A 44 5.24 -10.50 0.82
C GLU A 44 4.64 -10.77 2.20
N LEU A 45 3.97 -9.76 2.79
CA LEU A 45 3.29 -9.89 4.09
C LEU A 45 2.23 -11.00 4.07
N VAL A 46 1.41 -11.07 3.03
CA VAL A 46 0.39 -12.13 2.87
C VAL A 46 1.05 -13.51 2.82
N THR A 47 2.19 -13.64 2.16
CA THR A 47 2.94 -14.90 2.10
C THR A 47 3.44 -15.31 3.49
N LEU A 48 4.00 -14.36 4.25
CA LEU A 48 4.50 -14.61 5.61
C LEU A 48 3.37 -14.92 6.59
N GLN A 49 2.26 -14.18 6.52
CA GLN A 49 1.08 -14.40 7.36
C GLN A 49 0.51 -15.81 7.16
N LYS A 50 0.40 -16.28 5.92
CA LYS A 50 -0.06 -17.65 5.62
C LYS A 50 0.88 -18.71 6.21
N LYS A 51 2.20 -18.48 6.18
CA LYS A 51 3.18 -19.40 6.77
C LYS A 51 3.09 -19.44 8.30
N ALA A 52 2.76 -18.33 8.96
CA ALA A 52 2.74 -18.24 10.42
C ALA A 52 1.54 -18.93 11.07
N VAL A 53 0.45 -19.15 10.31
CA VAL A 53 -0.81 -19.76 10.81
C VAL A 53 -1.03 -21.20 10.32
N GLN A 54 -0.05 -21.77 9.61
CA GLN A 54 0.01 -23.19 9.27
C GLN A 54 0.75 -23.97 10.36
#